data_AF-A0A1H6MHE9-F1
#
_entry.id   AF-A0A1H6MHE9-F1
#
_cell.length_a   1.000
_cell.length_b   1.000
_cell.length_c   1.000
_cell.angle_alpha   90.00
_cell.angle_beta   90.00
_cell.angle_gamma   90.00
#
_symmetry.space_group_name_H-M   'P 1'
#
loop_
_entity.id
_entity.type
_entity.pdbx_description
1 polymer ?
#
loop_
_entity_poly.entity_id
_entity_poly.type
_entity_poly.pdbx_seq_one_letter_code
_entity_poly.pdbx_strand_id
1 'polypeptide(L)'
;MRKYLLSFIVIVFITSCSSLTLDTDYDKSIDFSSLKTYRWHAQNKYNTASQQYLKVNNLMDQRIRSTINQQLKTQGYILESTKKVEFFSQLQCCDRR
;
A
#
# COMPACT_ATOMS: atom_id res chain seq x y z
N MET A 1 -44.52 8.12 -13.84
CA MET A 1 -43.39 8.79 -14.51
C MET A 1 -42.34 9.30 -13.51
N ARG A 2 -42.61 10.34 -12.69
CA ARG A 2 -41.62 10.95 -11.75
C ARG A 2 -41.01 9.99 -10.71
N LYS A 3 -41.81 9.03 -10.21
CA LYS A 3 -41.36 8.03 -9.20
C LYS A 3 -40.34 7.04 -9.78
N TYR A 4 -40.51 6.65 -11.05
CA TYR A 4 -39.60 5.74 -11.75
C TYR A 4 -38.29 6.43 -12.12
N LEU A 5 -38.34 7.73 -12.42
CA LEU A 5 -37.16 8.53 -12.74
C LEU A 5 -36.23 8.68 -11.52
N LEU A 6 -36.80 8.91 -10.33
CA LEU A 6 -36.05 8.91 -9.07
C LEU A 6 -35.44 7.55 -8.74
N SER A 7 -36.19 6.46 -8.99
CA SER A 7 -35.70 5.09 -8.75
C SER A 7 -34.54 4.74 -9.69
N PHE A 8 -34.62 5.14 -10.97
CA PHE A 8 -33.54 4.97 -11.94
C PHE A 8 -32.27 5.73 -11.57
N ILE A 9 -32.41 6.97 -11.05
CA ILE A 9 -31.28 7.77 -10.57
C ILE A 9 -30.54 7.06 -9.42
N VAL A 10 -31.27 6.48 -8.45
CA VAL A 10 -30.66 5.74 -7.33
C VAL A 10 -29.89 4.50 -7.82
N ILE A 11 -30.40 3.81 -8.83
CA ILE A 11 -29.74 2.63 -9.42
C ILE A 11 -28.44 3.01 -10.14
N VAL A 12 -28.36 4.18 -10.78
CA VAL A 12 -27.13 4.66 -11.42
C VAL A 12 -26.08 5.06 -10.38
N PHE A 13 -26.49 5.55 -9.22
CA PHE A 13 -25.55 5.96 -8.17
C PHE A 13 -24.90 4.79 -7.40
N ILE A 14 -25.50 3.59 -7.42
CA ILE A 14 -24.94 2.41 -6.72
C ILE A 14 -23.86 1.65 -7.53
N THR A 15 -23.57 2.03 -8.79
CA THR A 15 -22.62 1.28 -9.64
C THR A 15 -21.17 1.78 -9.57
N SER A 16 -20.82 2.69 -8.66
CA SER A 16 -19.46 3.23 -8.54
C SER A 16 -18.51 2.39 -7.67
N CYS A 17 -18.52 1.07 -7.80
CA CYS A 17 -17.51 0.21 -7.17
C CYS A 17 -16.35 0.02 -8.15
N SER A 18 -15.32 0.88 -8.06
CA SER A 18 -14.10 0.67 -8.82
C SER A 18 -13.28 -0.45 -8.17
N SER A 19 -13.13 -1.56 -8.88
CA SER A 19 -12.25 -2.65 -8.46
C SER A 19 -10.79 -2.25 -8.68
N LEU A 20 -9.96 -2.41 -7.65
CA LEU A 20 -8.50 -2.31 -7.76
C LEU A 20 -7.95 -3.72 -8.01
N THR A 21 -7.19 -3.90 -9.08
CA THR A 21 -6.42 -5.13 -9.28
C THR A 21 -5.24 -5.14 -8.32
N LEU A 22 -5.26 -6.07 -7.37
CA LEU A 22 -4.19 -6.31 -6.41
C LEU A 22 -3.72 -7.74 -6.58
N ASP A 23 -2.41 -7.91 -6.81
CA ASP A 23 -1.75 -9.20 -6.81
C ASP A 23 -0.83 -9.27 -5.59
N THR A 24 -0.93 -10.35 -4.81
CA THR A 24 -0.15 -10.56 -3.60
C THR A 24 0.41 -11.97 -3.58
N ASP A 25 1.73 -12.04 -3.40
CA ASP A 25 2.45 -13.30 -3.26
C ASP A 25 3.28 -13.27 -1.98
N TYR A 26 3.27 -14.38 -1.24
CA TYR A 26 4.04 -14.58 -0.03
C TYR A 26 4.19 -16.07 0.27
N ASP A 27 5.28 -16.41 0.96
CA ASP A 27 5.54 -17.78 1.39
C ASP A 27 4.63 -18.16 2.57
N LYS A 28 3.72 -19.10 2.34
CA LYS A 28 2.77 -19.59 3.35
C LYS A 28 3.40 -20.50 4.40
N SER A 29 4.64 -20.96 4.20
CA SER A 29 5.36 -21.77 5.17
C SER A 29 5.96 -20.96 6.31
N ILE A 30 6.05 -19.63 6.15
CA ILE A 30 6.62 -18.72 7.15
C ILE A 30 5.55 -18.30 8.16
N ASP A 31 5.85 -18.48 9.44
CA ASP A 31 5.05 -17.89 10.52
C ASP A 31 5.41 -16.41 10.71
N PHE A 32 4.69 -15.53 10.01
CA PHE A 32 4.86 -14.08 10.14
C PHE A 32 4.49 -13.54 11.53
N SER A 33 3.73 -14.29 12.34
CA SER A 33 3.39 -13.86 13.70
C SER A 33 4.61 -13.86 14.63
N SER A 34 5.64 -14.62 14.30
CA SER A 34 6.92 -14.64 15.02
C SER A 34 7.73 -13.35 14.83
N LEU A 35 7.53 -12.64 13.72
CA LEU A 35 8.20 -11.38 13.41
C LEU A 35 7.51 -10.23 14.15
N LYS A 36 8.29 -9.32 14.74
CA LYS A 36 7.80 -8.18 15.54
C LYS A 36 8.33 -6.85 15.06
N THR A 37 9.55 -6.80 14.55
CA THR A 37 10.25 -5.56 14.25
C THR A 37 10.51 -5.41 12.76
N TYR A 38 10.24 -4.21 12.24
CA TYR A 38 10.48 -3.90 10.84
C TYR A 38 11.11 -2.53 10.68
N ARG A 39 11.76 -2.34 9.53
CA ARG A 39 12.29 -1.04 9.11
C ARG A 39 12.07 -0.85 7.63
N TRP A 40 11.91 0.40 7.22
CA TRP A 40 11.97 0.73 5.80
C TRP A 40 13.38 0.50 5.26
N HIS A 41 13.50 -0.23 4.16
CA HIS A 41 14.74 -0.30 3.43
C HIS A 41 15.15 1.11 2.94
N ALA A 42 16.46 1.36 2.86
CA ALA A 42 16.97 2.62 2.31
C ALA A 42 16.41 2.87 0.90
N GLN A 43 16.29 4.14 0.51
CA GLN A 43 15.72 4.54 -0.78
C GLN A 43 16.24 3.67 -1.92
N ASN A 44 15.29 3.25 -2.76
CA ASN A 44 15.49 2.29 -3.82
C ASN A 44 16.62 2.72 -4.76
N LYS A 45 17.81 2.12 -4.62
CA LYS A 45 18.98 2.43 -5.45
C LYS A 45 18.88 1.87 -6.87
N TYR A 46 17.95 0.94 -7.11
CA TYR A 46 17.99 0.05 -8.27
C TYR A 46 16.93 0.36 -9.33
N ASN A 47 15.99 1.27 -9.06
CA ASN A 47 14.98 1.68 -10.03
C ASN A 47 14.92 3.20 -10.16
N THR A 48 15.58 3.74 -11.20
CA THR A 48 15.61 5.16 -11.54
C THR A 48 14.23 5.73 -11.82
N ALA A 49 13.33 4.96 -12.45
CA ALA A 49 11.94 5.37 -12.68
C ALA A 49 11.16 5.53 -11.37
N SER A 50 11.35 4.62 -10.43
CA SER A 50 10.81 4.74 -9.06
C SER A 50 11.38 5.93 -8.32
N GLN A 51 12.69 6.17 -8.43
CA GLN A 51 13.30 7.35 -7.80
C GLN A 51 12.73 8.65 -8.37
N GLN A 52 12.52 8.74 -9.69
CA GLN A 52 11.90 9.91 -10.32
C GLN A 52 10.45 10.08 -9.88
N TYR A 53 9.64 9.01 -9.92
CA TYR A 53 8.24 9.06 -9.52
C TYR A 53 8.07 9.48 -8.05
N LEU A 54 8.87 8.90 -7.14
CA LEU A 54 8.82 9.22 -5.71
C LEU A 54 9.40 10.61 -5.40
N LYS A 55 10.39 11.09 -6.19
CA LYS A 55 10.90 12.47 -6.07
C LYS A 55 9.86 13.50 -6.46
N VAL A 56 9.11 13.26 -7.54
CA VAL A 56 8.06 14.17 -8.02
C VAL A 56 6.81 14.10 -7.14
N ASN A 57 6.46 12.91 -6.65
CA ASN A 57 5.26 12.67 -5.84
C ASN A 57 5.59 12.35 -4.37
N ASN A 58 6.30 13.24 -3.69
CA ASN A 58 6.70 13.04 -2.28
C ASN A 58 5.49 12.80 -1.35
N LEU A 59 4.35 13.45 -1.61
CA LEU A 59 3.12 13.30 -0.85
C LEU A 59 2.55 11.90 -1.00
N MET A 60 2.68 11.28 -2.18
CA MET A 60 2.21 9.92 -2.42
C MET A 60 3.07 8.90 -1.68
N ASP A 61 4.40 9.04 -1.73
CA ASP A 61 5.32 8.20 -0.95
C ASP A 61 5.00 8.28 0.55
N GLN A 62 4.84 9.50 1.08
CA GLN A 62 4.49 9.73 2.49
C GLN A 62 3.15 9.08 2.87
N ARG A 63 2.11 9.25 2.04
CA ARG A 63 0.79 8.65 2.27
C ARG A 63 0.87 7.13 2.29
N ILE A 64 1.51 6.52 1.29
CA ILE A 64 1.64 5.07 1.18
C ILE A 64 2.39 4.51 2.40
N ARG A 65 3.55 5.11 2.74
CA ARG A 65 4.33 4.69 3.92
C ARG A 65 3.54 4.84 5.21
N SER A 66 2.80 5.94 5.37
CA SER A 66 1.95 6.17 6.53
C SER A 66 0.86 5.11 6.65
N THR A 67 0.14 4.81 5.57
CA THR A 67 -0.90 3.78 5.54
C THR A 67 -0.33 2.39 5.85
N ILE A 68 0.83 2.04 5.28
CA ILE A 68 1.50 0.77 5.58
C ILE A 68 1.91 0.70 7.05
N ASN A 69 2.49 1.78 7.60
CA ASN A 69 2.85 1.82 9.01
C ASN A 69 1.64 1.67 9.94
N GLN A 70 0.52 2.32 9.62
CA GLN A 70 -0.72 2.17 10.39
C GLN A 70 -1.24 0.74 10.34
N GLN A 71 -1.24 0.11 9.17
CA GLN A 71 -1.68 -1.28 9.01
C GLN A 71 -0.79 -2.26 9.78
N LEU A 72 0.54 -2.12 9.67
CA LEU A 72 1.51 -2.96 10.38
C LEU A 72 1.40 -2.77 11.90
N LYS A 73 1.19 -1.54 12.37
CA LYS A 73 0.95 -1.27 13.79
C LYS A 73 -0.32 -1.97 14.29
N THR A 74 -1.41 -1.94 13.53
CA THR A 74 -2.65 -2.67 13.85
C THR A 74 -2.43 -4.17 13.92
N GLN A 75 -1.50 -4.70 13.13
CA GLN A 75 -1.09 -6.12 13.16
C GLN A 75 -0.08 -6.45 14.28
N GLY A 76 0.35 -5.46 15.08
CA GLY A 76 1.25 -5.66 16.21
C GLY A 76 2.74 -5.53 15.89
N TYR A 77 3.11 -5.07 14.70
CA TYR A 77 4.50 -4.82 14.34
C TYR A 77 4.99 -3.46 14.85
N ILE A 78 6.29 -3.38 15.14
CA ILE A 78 6.97 -2.21 15.68
C ILE A 78 7.98 -1.69 14.65
N LEU A 79 7.84 -0.41 14.27
CA LEU A 79 8.81 0.28 13.43
C LEU A 79 10.05 0.61 14.28
N GLU A 80 11.21 0.11 13.87
CA GLU A 80 12.49 0.32 14.53
C GLU A 80 13.51 0.92 13.54
N SER A 81 14.28 1.92 13.97
CA SER A 81 15.23 2.65 13.12
C SER A 81 16.68 2.27 13.40
N THR A 82 16.99 1.89 14.63
CA THR A 82 18.36 1.89 15.17
C THR A 82 18.89 0.49 15.41
N LYS A 83 18.03 -0.45 15.80
CA LYS A 83 18.42 -1.84 16.10
C LYS A 83 18.32 -2.74 14.87
N LYS A 84 18.88 -3.96 15.00
CA LYS A 84 18.64 -5.04 14.04
C LYS A 84 17.13 -5.33 14.02
N VAL A 85 16.56 -5.36 12.81
CA VAL A 85 15.15 -5.70 12.57
C VAL A 85 15.05 -7.07 11.90
N GLU A 86 13.87 -7.67 11.95
CA GLU A 86 13.62 -9.01 11.43
C GLU A 86 13.23 -9.00 9.95
N PHE A 87 12.58 -7.92 9.49
CA PHE A 87 12.31 -7.74 8.07
C PHE A 87 12.35 -6.27 7.62
N PHE A 88 12.46 -6.09 6.30
CA PHE A 88 12.51 -4.79 5.67
C PHE A 88 11.32 -4.59 4.73
N SER A 89 10.73 -3.39 4.78
CA SER A 89 9.69 -2.96 3.84
C SER A 89 10.29 -2.05 2.78
N GLN A 90 9.99 -2.29 1.50
CA GLN A 90 10.45 -1.46 0.39
C GLN A 90 9.29 -1.07 -0.51
N LEU A 91 9.15 0.23 -0.77
CA LEU A 91 8.22 0.75 -1.76
C LEU A 91 8.96 0.93 -3.10
N GLN A 92 8.39 0.39 -4.16
CA GLN A 92 8.88 0.53 -5.53
C GLN A 92 7.70 0.88 -6.43
N CYS A 93 7.88 1.85 -7.33
CA CYS A 93 6.91 2.14 -8.37
C CYS A 93 7.16 1.21 -9.56
N CYS A 94 6.09 0.64 -10.09
CA CYS A 94 6.17 -0.09 -11.35
C CYS A 94 6.37 0.93 -12.48
N ASP A 95 7.43 0.74 -13.26
CA ASP A 95 7.52 1.30 -14.60
C ASP A 95 6.49 0.54 -15.45
N ARG A 96 5.29 1.11 -15.63
CA ARG A 96 4.40 0.64 -16.70
C ARG A 96 4.99 1.18 -18.00
N ARG A 97 5.93 0.44 -18.56
CA ARG A 97 6.17 0.49 -20.00
C ARG A 97 4.95 0.00 -20.75
#